data_AF-A0A7W3WT20-F1
#
_entry.id   AF-A0A7W3WT20-F1
#
_cell.length_a   1.000
_cell.length_b   1.000
_cell.length_c   1.000
_cell.angle_alpha   90.00
_cell.angle_beta   90.00
_cell.angle_gamma   90.00
#
_symmetry.space_group_name_H-M   'P 1'
#
loop_
_entity.id
_entity.type
_entity.pdbx_description
1 polymer ?
#
loop_
_entity_poly.entity_id
_entity_poly.type
_entity_poly.pdbx_seq_one_letter_code
_entity_poly.pdbx_strand_id
1 'polypeptide(L)'
;MAFSADELRVLRRALANAAQPTLVSDHEVRACMRLARAVDETAAEAARARAFLLADLERYRTALPGSAAGYLAQLQEALSAGYVPTDEDLSALRGLCAERTGPYEAARRAMLLVRAALPGVRGPLLLLPGGLPDGPPGGTSAGEPASRPGTPPGRLPEDRPGGHPVTVAPRCADDGESKPRPEPKPPARP
;
A
#
# COMPACT_ATOMS: atom_id res chain seq x y z
N MET A 1 -21.20 55.74 1.88
CA MET A 1 -21.48 55.24 3.25
C MET A 1 -20.16 55.19 3.98
N ALA A 2 -20.05 55.84 5.14
CA ALA A 2 -18.82 55.91 5.91
C ALA A 2 -19.02 55.18 7.24
N PHE A 3 -18.06 54.33 7.62
CA PHE A 3 -18.06 53.63 8.90
C PHE A 3 -17.91 54.64 10.04
N SER A 4 -18.62 54.38 11.14
CA SER A 4 -18.44 55.12 12.38
C SER A 4 -17.07 54.79 13.01
N ALA A 5 -16.61 55.67 13.91
CA ALA A 5 -15.33 55.48 14.60
C ALA A 5 -15.28 54.19 15.42
N ASP A 6 -16.41 53.76 15.97
CA ASP A 6 -16.49 52.53 16.76
C ASP A 6 -16.50 51.28 15.89
N GLU A 7 -17.15 51.31 14.72
CA GLU A 7 -17.07 50.23 13.73
C GLU A 7 -15.63 50.04 13.23
N LEU A 8 -14.89 51.13 13.01
CA LEU A 8 -13.48 51.05 12.64
C LEU A 8 -12.60 50.47 13.76
N ARG A 9 -12.90 50.76 15.04
CA ARG A 9 -12.18 50.15 16.18
C ARG A 9 -12.46 48.66 16.29
N VAL A 10 -13.72 48.25 16.11
CA VAL A 10 -14.12 46.84 16.11
C VAL A 10 -13.45 46.11 14.94
N LEU A 11 -13.49 46.67 13.74
CA LEU A 11 -12.84 46.11 12.56
C LEU A 11 -11.33 45.97 12.79
N ARG A 12 -10.67 47.02 13.31
CA ARG A 12 -9.23 46.98 13.61
C ARG A 12 -8.86 45.94 14.67
N ARG A 13 -9.72 45.73 15.67
CA ARG A 13 -9.50 44.71 16.72
C ARG A 13 -9.75 43.30 16.19
N ALA A 14 -10.78 43.10 15.37
CA ALA A 14 -11.05 41.84 14.69
C ALA A 14 -9.90 41.47 13.74
N LEU A 15 -9.39 42.45 12.99
CA LEU A 15 -8.27 42.27 12.08
C LEU A 15 -6.95 42.03 12.82
N ALA A 16 -6.72 42.68 13.97
CA ALA A 16 -5.57 42.38 14.84
C ALA A 16 -5.61 40.94 15.37
N ASN A 17 -6.77 40.49 15.86
CA ASN A 17 -6.97 39.13 16.33
C ASN A 17 -6.84 38.08 15.20
N ALA A 18 -7.34 38.39 14.01
CA ALA A 18 -7.22 37.51 12.83
C ALA A 18 -5.79 37.50 12.26
N ALA A 19 -5.05 38.59 12.44
CA ALA A 19 -3.67 38.73 12.00
C ALA A 19 -2.65 38.25 13.05
N GLN A 20 -3.08 37.79 14.23
CA GLN A 20 -2.17 37.23 15.22
C GLN A 20 -1.57 35.94 14.62
N PRO A 21 -0.26 35.93 14.27
CA PRO A 21 0.39 34.69 13.91
C PRO A 21 0.29 33.78 15.13
N THR A 22 -0.10 32.52 14.97
CA THR A 22 0.08 31.52 16.03
C THR A 22 1.59 31.45 16.31
N LEU A 23 2.04 32.15 17.35
CA LEU A 23 3.43 32.17 17.77
C LEU A 23 3.75 30.79 18.34
N VAL A 24 4.34 29.94 17.51
CA VAL A 24 4.90 28.66 17.94
C VAL A 24 5.96 28.97 18.98
N SER A 25 5.84 28.40 20.17
CA SER A 25 6.79 28.62 21.25
C SER A 25 8.18 28.10 20.86
N ASP A 26 9.24 28.70 21.39
CA ASP A 26 10.60 28.19 21.16
C ASP A 26 10.76 26.72 21.56
N HIS A 27 9.97 26.26 22.53
CA HIS A 27 9.93 24.86 22.93
C HIS A 27 9.40 23.96 21.81
N GLU A 28 8.30 24.34 21.17
CA GLU A 28 7.72 23.62 20.02
C GLU A 28 8.66 23.65 18.81
N VAL A 29 9.30 24.80 18.52
CA VAL A 29 10.32 24.87 17.46
C VAL A 29 11.46 23.90 17.74
N ARG A 30 12.00 23.89 18.97
CA ARG A 30 13.04 22.93 19.38
C ARG A 30 12.55 21.48 19.32
N ALA A 31 11.29 21.21 19.65
CA ALA A 31 10.71 19.87 19.57
C ALA A 31 10.58 19.40 18.11
N CYS A 32 10.09 20.25 17.20
CA CYS A 32 10.02 19.96 15.77
C CYS A 32 11.41 19.69 15.18
N MET A 33 12.43 20.46 15.57
CA MET A 33 13.81 20.22 15.11
C MET A 33 14.38 18.89 15.63
N ARG A 34 14.05 18.48 16.86
CA ARG A 34 14.43 17.15 17.38
C ARG A 34 13.71 16.03 16.64
N LEU A 35 12.41 16.21 16.37
CA LEU A 35 11.62 15.24 15.62
C LEU A 35 12.14 15.09 14.18
N ALA A 36 12.44 16.18 13.50
CA ALA A 36 13.02 16.16 12.16
C ALA A 36 14.33 15.36 12.12
N ARG A 37 15.25 15.62 13.07
CA ARG A 37 16.50 14.84 13.19
C ARG A 37 16.25 13.35 13.46
N ALA A 38 15.26 13.03 14.31
CA ALA A 38 14.91 11.64 14.56
C ALA A 38 14.35 10.95 13.30
N VAL A 39 13.52 11.65 12.52
CA VAL A 39 13.01 11.15 11.25
C VAL A 39 14.16 10.93 10.26
N ASP A 40 15.09 11.89 10.14
CA ASP A 40 16.25 11.76 9.26
C ASP A 40 17.12 10.57 9.65
N GLU A 41 17.36 10.36 10.95
CA GLU A 41 18.11 9.19 11.43
C GLU A 41 17.38 7.89 11.11
N THR A 42 16.07 7.81 11.35
CA THR A 42 15.28 6.61 11.01
C THR A 42 15.26 6.35 9.50
N ALA A 43 15.26 7.38 8.67
CA ALA A 43 15.34 7.24 7.22
C ALA A 43 16.72 6.72 6.79
N ALA A 44 17.80 7.20 7.42
CA ALA A 44 19.15 6.71 7.20
C ALA A 44 19.31 5.24 7.62
N GLU A 45 18.78 4.85 8.79
CA GLU A 45 18.78 3.46 9.24
C GLU A 45 17.95 2.55 8.31
N ALA A 46 16.78 3.01 7.88
CA ALA A 46 15.96 2.27 6.92
C ALA A 46 16.67 2.10 5.57
N ALA A 47 17.51 3.07 5.15
CA ALA A 47 18.36 2.92 3.98
C ALA A 47 19.48 1.89 4.21
N ARG A 48 20.13 1.90 5.37
CA ARG A 48 21.15 0.90 5.75
C ARG A 48 20.59 -0.52 5.78
N ALA A 49 19.43 -0.71 6.40
CA ALA A 49 18.75 -2.01 6.45
C ALA A 49 18.37 -2.52 5.05
N ARG A 50 17.86 -1.65 4.18
CA ARG A 50 17.57 -1.99 2.78
C ARG A 50 18.83 -2.37 2.00
N ALA A 51 19.93 -1.65 2.19
CA ALA A 51 21.20 -1.98 1.52
C ALA A 51 21.70 -3.37 1.93
N PHE A 52 21.62 -3.71 3.23
CA PHE A 52 21.97 -5.04 3.72
C PHE A 52 21.07 -6.13 3.13
N LEU A 53 19.75 -5.91 3.12
CA LEU A 53 18.78 -6.85 2.56
C LEU A 53 19.06 -7.14 1.08
N LEU A 54 19.37 -6.12 0.29
CA LEU A 54 19.67 -6.29 -1.15
C LEU A 54 21.00 -7.02 -1.38
N ALA A 55 22.03 -6.75 -0.58
CA ALA A 55 23.29 -7.49 -0.63
C ALA A 55 23.09 -8.97 -0.27
N ASP A 56 22.27 -9.24 0.75
CA ASP A 56 21.91 -10.61 1.15
C ASP A 56 21.09 -11.30 0.06
N LEU A 57 20.16 -10.60 -0.60
CA LEU A 57 19.39 -11.13 -1.73
C LEU A 57 20.31 -11.61 -2.86
N GLU A 58 21.31 -10.83 -3.23
CA GLU A 58 22.32 -11.20 -4.22
C GLU A 58 23.14 -12.41 -3.76
N ARG A 59 23.59 -12.43 -2.50
CA ARG A 59 24.30 -13.58 -1.91
C ARG A 59 23.46 -14.85 -1.95
N TYR A 60 22.16 -14.77 -1.64
CA TYR A 60 21.29 -15.93 -1.74
C TYR A 60 21.04 -16.32 -3.19
N ARG A 61 20.89 -15.38 -4.13
CA ARG A 61 20.69 -15.69 -5.55
C ARG A 61 21.89 -16.45 -6.15
N THR A 62 23.11 -16.01 -5.84
CA THR A 62 24.35 -16.65 -6.31
C THR A 62 24.57 -18.04 -5.73
N ALA A 63 23.96 -18.36 -4.58
CA ALA A 63 24.04 -19.67 -3.93
C ALA A 63 22.92 -20.65 -4.35
N LEU A 64 22.10 -20.31 -5.36
CA LEU A 64 21.04 -21.18 -5.85
C LEU A 64 21.63 -22.43 -6.54
N PRO A 65 20.95 -23.60 -6.46
CA PRO A 65 19.63 -23.81 -5.84
C PRO A 65 19.67 -24.04 -4.32
N GLY A 66 20.84 -24.22 -3.71
CA GLY A 66 21.00 -24.61 -2.30
C GLY A 66 20.43 -23.60 -1.29
N SER A 67 20.26 -22.35 -1.71
CA SER A 67 19.72 -21.23 -0.93
C SER A 67 18.23 -20.93 -1.17
N ALA A 68 17.50 -21.74 -1.95
CA ALA A 68 16.17 -21.39 -2.45
C ALA A 68 15.20 -20.87 -1.39
N ALA A 69 15.13 -21.51 -0.22
CA ALA A 69 14.26 -21.07 0.87
C ALA A 69 14.63 -19.67 1.39
N GLY A 70 15.92 -19.40 1.57
CA GLY A 70 16.43 -18.10 2.02
C GLY A 70 16.22 -17.01 0.97
N TYR A 71 16.48 -17.33 -0.30
CA TYR A 71 16.22 -16.42 -1.42
C TYR A 71 14.74 -16.00 -1.49
N LEU A 72 13.82 -16.97 -1.41
CA LEU A 72 12.37 -16.69 -1.48
C LEU A 72 11.88 -15.87 -0.28
N ALA A 73 12.42 -16.11 0.91
CA ALA A 73 12.10 -15.31 2.09
C ALA A 73 12.59 -13.86 1.93
N GLN A 74 13.85 -13.67 1.52
CA GLN A 74 14.44 -12.34 1.34
C GLN A 74 13.75 -11.56 0.20
N LEU A 75 13.39 -12.23 -0.89
CA LEU A 75 12.68 -11.58 -1.98
C LEU A 75 11.28 -11.13 -1.56
N GLN A 76 10.58 -11.91 -0.75
CA GLN A 76 9.28 -11.53 -0.19
C GLN A 76 9.40 -10.28 0.71
N GLU A 77 10.45 -10.22 1.53
CA GLU A 77 10.73 -9.08 2.38
C GLU A 77 11.11 -7.84 1.54
N ALA A 78 11.99 -7.99 0.55
CA ALA A 78 12.37 -6.94 -0.39
C ALA A 78 11.14 -6.33 -1.07
N LEU A 79 10.25 -7.19 -1.59
CA LEU A 79 9.00 -6.77 -2.24
C LEU A 79 8.05 -6.04 -1.28
N SER A 80 8.06 -6.38 0.01
CA SER A 80 7.29 -5.65 1.03
C SER A 80 7.88 -4.27 1.32
N ALA A 81 9.21 -4.15 1.26
CA ALA A 81 9.94 -2.88 1.30
C ALA A 81 9.88 -2.12 -0.04
N GLY A 82 9.15 -2.64 -1.03
CA GLY A 82 8.96 -2.14 -2.40
C GLY A 82 10.24 -2.03 -3.21
N TYR A 83 11.10 -3.03 -3.08
CA TYR A 83 12.08 -3.39 -4.08
C TYR A 83 11.40 -3.71 -5.42
N VAL A 84 12.04 -3.30 -6.52
CA VAL A 84 11.63 -3.66 -7.88
C VAL A 84 12.55 -4.79 -8.33
N PRO A 85 12.03 -6.00 -8.57
CA PRO A 85 12.85 -7.15 -8.98
C PRO A 85 13.58 -6.92 -10.29
N THR A 86 14.79 -7.48 -10.38
CA THR A 86 15.58 -7.49 -11.62
C THR A 86 15.18 -8.66 -12.51
N ASP A 87 15.60 -8.63 -13.78
CA ASP A 87 15.41 -9.76 -14.70
C ASP A 87 16.09 -11.03 -14.17
N GLU A 88 17.22 -10.90 -13.49
CA GLU A 88 17.90 -12.01 -12.81
C GLU A 88 17.02 -12.61 -11.72
N ASP A 89 16.29 -11.79 -10.97
CA ASP A 89 15.35 -12.30 -9.96
C ASP A 89 14.16 -13.02 -10.56
N LEU A 90 13.60 -12.48 -11.66
CA LEU A 90 12.50 -13.10 -12.36
C LEU A 90 12.92 -14.43 -13.00
N SER A 91 14.14 -14.50 -13.55
CA SER A 91 14.70 -15.75 -14.10
C SER A 91 14.97 -16.79 -13.00
N ALA A 92 15.55 -16.39 -11.87
CA ALA A 92 15.76 -17.25 -10.71
C ALA A 92 14.43 -17.80 -10.17
N LEU A 93 13.42 -16.94 -10.01
CA LEU A 93 12.08 -17.34 -9.59
C LEU A 93 11.41 -18.30 -10.56
N ARG A 94 11.52 -18.07 -11.88
CA ARG A 94 10.99 -18.98 -12.90
C ARG A 94 11.69 -20.34 -12.84
N GLY A 95 13.02 -20.36 -12.65
CA GLY A 95 13.79 -21.58 -12.44
C GLY A 95 13.30 -22.36 -11.22
N LEU A 96 13.12 -21.69 -10.08
CA LEU A 96 12.57 -22.29 -8.87
C LEU A 96 11.12 -22.77 -9.04
N CYS A 97 10.30 -22.11 -9.86
CA CYS A 97 8.94 -22.58 -10.14
C CYS A 97 8.91 -23.86 -10.99
N ALA A 98 9.96 -24.12 -11.78
CA ALA A 98 10.07 -25.32 -12.60
C ALA A 98 10.52 -26.56 -11.80
N GLU A 99 11.09 -26.37 -10.60
CA GLU A 99 11.49 -27.46 -9.72
C GLU A 99 10.29 -28.19 -9.12
N ARG A 100 10.43 -29.52 -8.94
CA ARG A 100 9.40 -30.32 -8.28
C ARG A 100 9.39 -30.04 -6.78
N THR A 101 8.28 -29.50 -6.30
CA THR A 101 8.03 -29.22 -4.88
C THR A 101 6.61 -29.62 -4.48
N GLY A 102 6.31 -29.60 -3.17
CA GLY A 102 4.95 -29.84 -2.69
C GLY A 102 3.96 -28.77 -3.18
N PRO A 103 2.66 -29.07 -3.24
CA PRO A 103 1.65 -28.17 -3.81
C PRO A 103 1.59 -26.81 -3.13
N TYR A 104 1.80 -26.76 -1.81
CA TYR A 104 1.85 -25.51 -1.04
C TYR A 104 3.01 -24.61 -1.46
N GLU A 105 4.21 -25.18 -1.59
CA GLU A 105 5.41 -24.42 -1.96
C GLU A 105 5.35 -23.96 -3.42
N ALA A 106 4.84 -24.81 -4.31
CA ALA A 106 4.58 -24.43 -5.70
C ALA A 106 3.62 -23.23 -5.80
N ALA A 107 2.52 -23.23 -5.03
CA ALA A 107 1.58 -22.12 -4.98
C ALA A 107 2.23 -20.84 -4.41
N ARG A 108 3.04 -20.97 -3.35
CA ARG A 108 3.79 -19.84 -2.77
C ARG A 108 4.77 -19.23 -3.79
N ARG A 109 5.55 -20.05 -4.49
CA ARG A 109 6.49 -19.60 -5.53
C ARG A 109 5.77 -18.90 -6.68
N ALA A 110 4.65 -19.45 -7.15
CA ALA A 110 3.84 -18.86 -8.21
C ALA A 110 3.26 -17.50 -7.80
N MET A 111 2.72 -17.37 -6.58
CA MET A 111 2.23 -16.09 -6.06
C MET A 111 3.35 -15.05 -6.00
N LEU A 112 4.53 -15.45 -5.53
CA LEU A 112 5.68 -14.56 -5.42
C LEU A 112 6.14 -14.08 -6.81
N LEU A 113 6.14 -14.96 -7.82
CA LEU A 113 6.45 -14.61 -9.20
C LEU A 113 5.44 -13.61 -9.79
N VAL A 114 4.15 -13.80 -9.55
CA VAL A 114 3.11 -12.84 -9.97
C VAL A 114 3.36 -11.48 -9.34
N ARG A 115 3.57 -11.44 -8.02
CA ARG A 115 3.84 -10.19 -7.31
C ARG A 115 5.12 -9.50 -7.80
N ALA A 116 6.17 -10.26 -8.07
CA ALA A 116 7.45 -9.75 -8.55
C ALA A 116 7.35 -9.17 -9.98
N ALA A 117 6.46 -9.72 -10.81
CA ALA A 117 6.24 -9.27 -12.17
C ALA A 117 5.28 -8.06 -12.29
N LEU A 118 4.57 -7.70 -11.21
CA LEU A 118 3.72 -6.52 -11.23
C LEU A 118 4.58 -5.25 -11.27
N PRO A 119 4.34 -4.33 -12.23
CA PRO A 119 5.03 -3.05 -12.24
C PRO A 119 4.76 -2.34 -10.92
N GLY A 120 5.82 -1.80 -10.31
CA GLY A 120 5.77 -1.15 -9.01
C GLY A 120 4.91 0.11 -9.04
N VAL A 121 3.59 -0.03 -8.87
CA VAL A 121 2.69 1.10 -8.64
C VAL A 121 2.89 1.53 -7.19
N ARG A 122 3.89 2.38 -6.95
CA ARG A 122 3.91 3.16 -5.73
C ARG A 122 3.00 4.36 -5.90
N GLY A 123 1.81 4.26 -5.31
CA GLY A 123 1.12 5.46 -4.86
C GLY A 123 2.04 6.16 -3.85
N PRO A 124 2.46 7.42 -4.08
CA PRO A 124 3.03 8.20 -3.00
C PRO A 124 2.03 8.20 -1.84
N LEU A 125 2.53 8.13 -0.60
CA LEU A 125 1.76 8.46 0.60
C LEU A 125 1.35 9.93 0.51
N LEU A 126 0.32 10.22 -0.30
CA LEU A 126 -0.35 11.52 -0.43
C LEU A 126 -1.59 11.60 0.46
N LEU A 127 -1.81 10.65 1.37
CA LEU A 127 -2.76 10.82 2.47
C LEU A 127 -2.02 11.27 3.73
N LEU A 128 -1.52 12.50 3.70
CA LEU A 128 -1.53 13.33 4.89
C LEU A 128 -2.87 14.10 4.84
N PRO A 129 -3.88 13.77 5.67
CA PRO A 129 -5.12 14.54 5.70
C PRO A 129 -4.81 15.87 6.39
N GLY A 130 -4.58 16.92 5.60
CA GLY A 130 -4.27 18.24 6.18
C GLY A 130 -4.03 19.40 5.23
N GLY A 131 -4.31 19.25 3.92
CA GLY A 131 -4.33 20.39 3.00
C GLY A 131 -5.75 20.92 2.85
N LEU A 132 -6.04 22.10 3.39
CA LEU A 132 -7.28 22.83 3.09
C LEU A 132 -7.33 23.16 1.59
N PRO A 133 -8.47 22.94 0.90
CA PRO A 133 -8.70 23.47 -0.44
C PRO A 133 -9.19 24.92 -0.36
N ASP A 134 -8.42 25.87 -0.90
CA ASP A 134 -8.87 27.24 -1.17
C ASP A 134 -9.21 27.41 -2.66
N GLY A 135 -10.48 27.67 -2.95
CA GLY A 135 -10.89 28.55 -4.06
C GLY A 135 -11.64 27.93 -5.25
N PRO A 136 -12.61 28.65 -5.86
CA PRO A 136 -13.84 28.09 -6.45
C PRO A 136 -13.78 27.79 -7.97
N PRO A 137 -14.81 27.11 -8.53
CA PRO A 137 -14.84 26.68 -9.92
C PRO A 137 -15.29 27.81 -10.85
N GLY A 138 -14.45 28.16 -11.83
CA GLY A 138 -14.80 29.05 -12.95
C GLY A 138 -15.09 28.24 -14.20
N GLY A 139 -16.37 28.20 -14.58
CA GLY A 139 -16.85 27.50 -15.77
C GLY A 139 -16.91 28.35 -17.04
N THR A 140 -17.59 27.76 -18.03
CA THR A 140 -17.91 28.22 -19.40
C THR A 140 -16.77 27.99 -20.40
N SER A 141 -16.97 27.28 -21.52
CA SER A 141 -18.05 27.39 -22.51
C SER A 141 -18.10 26.08 -23.32
N ALA A 142 -19.29 25.48 -23.46
CA ALA A 142 -20.22 25.62 -24.59
C ALA A 142 -19.99 24.56 -25.70
N GLY A 143 -21.00 23.73 -25.96
CA GLY A 143 -20.99 22.84 -27.13
C GLY A 143 -21.90 21.62 -27.12
N GLU A 144 -23.19 21.75 -26.82
CA GLU A 144 -24.27 20.92 -27.40
C GLU A 144 -25.45 21.86 -27.67
N PRO A 145 -26.37 21.62 -28.63
CA PRO A 145 -26.92 20.30 -29.01
C PRO A 145 -27.22 20.10 -30.52
N ALA A 146 -27.57 18.87 -30.94
CA ALA A 146 -28.56 18.68 -32.01
C ALA A 146 -29.17 17.27 -32.00
N SER A 147 -30.50 17.27 -32.04
CA SER A 147 -31.44 16.16 -31.89
C SER A 147 -31.54 15.19 -33.08
N ARG A 148 -32.04 13.98 -32.77
CA ARG A 148 -32.58 12.93 -33.67
C ARG A 148 -33.78 13.45 -34.51
N PRO A 149 -34.26 12.73 -35.55
CA PRO A 149 -35.23 11.60 -35.39
C PRO A 149 -35.00 10.42 -36.40
N GLY A 150 -35.16 9.14 -36.05
CA GLY A 150 -36.42 8.33 -36.09
C GLY A 150 -36.55 7.55 -37.43
N THR A 151 -37.04 6.30 -37.61
CA THR A 151 -37.59 5.19 -36.80
C THR A 151 -37.63 3.91 -37.74
N PRO A 152 -38.30 2.74 -37.48
CA PRO A 152 -37.71 1.36 -37.47
C PRO A 152 -38.47 0.35 -38.40
N PRO A 153 -38.82 -0.93 -38.07
CA PRO A 153 -38.16 -2.09 -37.41
C PRO A 153 -38.27 -3.43 -38.21
N GLY A 154 -37.64 -4.51 -37.72
CA GLY A 154 -38.00 -5.93 -37.99
C GLY A 154 -36.81 -6.88 -37.77
N ARG A 155 -36.87 -8.07 -37.15
CA ARG A 155 -37.93 -8.90 -36.53
C ARG A 155 -37.19 -9.96 -35.66
N LEU A 156 -37.80 -10.39 -34.55
CA LEU A 156 -37.44 -11.56 -33.70
C LEU A 156 -37.65 -12.90 -34.46
N PRO A 157 -37.07 -14.05 -34.01
CA PRO A 157 -37.55 -14.87 -32.86
C PRO A 157 -36.43 -15.37 -31.92
N GLU A 158 -36.57 -15.29 -30.60
CA GLU A 158 -37.11 -16.32 -29.67
C GLU A 158 -36.61 -17.77 -29.89
N ASP A 159 -35.83 -18.28 -28.92
CA ASP A 159 -36.12 -19.53 -28.21
C ASP A 159 -35.35 -19.62 -26.87
N ARG A 160 -36.09 -19.91 -25.81
CA ARG A 160 -35.71 -20.39 -24.45
C ARG A 160 -36.41 -21.75 -24.28
N PRO A 161 -36.21 -22.61 -23.23
CA PRO A 161 -35.76 -22.30 -21.86
C PRO A 161 -34.94 -23.41 -21.13
N GLY A 162 -34.55 -23.10 -19.87
CA GLY A 162 -34.31 -24.08 -18.79
C GLY A 162 -32.84 -24.19 -18.36
N GLY A 163 -32.45 -24.18 -17.08
CA GLY A 163 -33.16 -24.07 -15.82
C GLY A 163 -32.15 -24.04 -14.66
N HIS A 164 -32.44 -23.17 -13.68
CA HIS A 164 -32.01 -23.07 -12.27
C HIS A 164 -30.53 -23.11 -11.80
N PRO A 165 -30.16 -22.20 -10.86
CA PRO A 165 -28.91 -22.22 -10.13
C PRO A 165 -29.02 -23.12 -8.90
N VAL A 166 -27.93 -23.80 -8.52
CA VAL A 166 -27.84 -24.43 -7.18
C VAL A 166 -26.63 -23.86 -6.45
N THR A 167 -26.94 -22.93 -5.55
CA THR A 167 -26.11 -22.49 -4.42
C THR A 167 -26.16 -23.55 -3.32
N VAL A 168 -25.01 -24.15 -2.96
CA VAL A 168 -24.82 -24.74 -1.62
C VAL A 168 -23.36 -24.57 -1.16
N ALA A 169 -23.17 -23.67 -0.20
CA ALA A 169 -22.25 -23.84 0.93
C ALA A 169 -23.03 -23.33 2.16
N PRO A 170 -22.69 -23.64 3.42
CA PRO A 170 -21.55 -24.41 3.93
C PRO A 170 -21.99 -25.54 4.90
N ARG A 171 -21.07 -26.44 5.29
CA ARG A 171 -21.17 -27.11 6.59
C ARG A 171 -19.81 -27.09 7.27
N CYS A 172 -19.74 -26.31 8.35
CA CYS A 172 -18.78 -26.48 9.43
C CYS A 172 -18.98 -27.87 10.03
N ALA A 173 -17.89 -28.59 10.25
CA ALA A 173 -17.80 -29.62 11.26
C ALA A 173 -16.55 -29.33 12.09
N ASP A 174 -16.80 -29.35 13.38
CA ASP A 174 -15.98 -28.93 14.49
C ASP A 174 -15.02 -30.04 14.95
N ASP A 175 -14.11 -29.64 15.83
CA ASP A 175 -13.44 -30.42 16.87
C ASP A 175 -12.44 -31.52 16.50
N GLY A 176 -11.16 -31.21 16.76
CA GLY A 176 -10.05 -32.14 16.83
C GLY A 176 -8.97 -31.65 17.79
N GLU A 177 -9.28 -31.63 19.09
CA GLU A 177 -8.31 -31.47 20.18
C GLU A 177 -7.10 -32.39 20.00
N SER A 178 -5.88 -31.85 20.10
CA SER A 178 -4.71 -32.64 20.48
C SER A 178 -3.76 -31.85 21.39
N LYS A 179 -3.44 -32.51 22.50
CA LYS A 179 -2.88 -32.04 23.77
C LYS A 179 -1.46 -31.43 23.70
N PRO A 180 -1.06 -30.60 24.69
CA PRO A 180 0.24 -29.95 24.73
C PRO A 180 1.38 -30.94 24.99
N ARG A 181 2.51 -30.71 24.30
CA ARG A 181 3.78 -31.42 24.44
C ARG A 181 4.51 -30.96 25.71
N PRO A 182 5.11 -31.86 26.51
CA PRO A 182 5.80 -31.49 27.76
C PRO A 182 7.13 -30.75 27.50
N GLU A 183 7.38 -29.71 28.31
CA GLU A 183 8.61 -28.92 28.32
C GLU A 183 9.84 -29.73 28.80
N PRO A 184 11.05 -29.50 28.22
CA PRO A 184 12.28 -30.10 28.71
C PRO A 184 12.86 -29.36 29.93
N LYS A 185 13.26 -30.10 30.97
CA LYS A 185 13.93 -29.60 32.19
C LYS A 185 15.30 -28.97 31.87
N PRO A 186 15.72 -27.91 32.58
CA PRO A 186 17.05 -27.33 32.45
C PRO A 186 18.14 -28.22 33.11
N PRO A 187 19.37 -28.25 32.56
CA PRO A 187 20.48 -28.99 33.16
C PRO A 187 21.04 -28.27 34.40
N ALA A 188 21.45 -29.07 35.39
CA ALA A 188 22.14 -28.61 36.59
C ALA A 188 23.49 -27.96 36.25
N ARG A 189 23.83 -26.85 36.92
CA ARG A 189 25.13 -26.21 36.83
C ARG A 189 26.20 -26.99 37.62
N PRO A 190 27.47 -27.00 37.16
CA PRO A 190 28.62 -27.38 37.98
C PRO A 190 28.92 -26.33 39.06
#